data_AF-W2EM93-F1
#
_entry.id   AF-W2EM93-F1
#
_cell.length_a   1.000
_cell.length_b   1.000
_cell.length_c   1.000
_cell.angle_alpha   90.00
_cell.angle_beta   90.00
_cell.angle_gamma   90.00
#
_symmetry.space_group_name_H-M   'P 1'
#
loop_
_entity.id
_entity.type
_entity.pdbx_description
1 polymer ?
#
loop_
_entity_poly.entity_id
_entity_poly.type
_entity_poly.pdbx_seq_one_letter_code
_entity_poly.pdbx_strand_id
1 'polypeptide(L)' 'MSNAGSGTLSGYRGSGHGSVKDLGTTATDAGTVDAAASADGRYLYVQTGEDGNVNAFRASTRTAHSPASVP' A
#
# COMPACT_ATOMS: atom_id res chain seq x y z
N MET A 1 1.55 0.83 4.84
CA MET A 1 2.96 0.96 5.27
C MET A 1 3.80 0.19 4.27
N SER A 2 4.73 0.84 3.58
CA SER A 2 5.61 0.18 2.60
C SER A 2 6.72 -0.60 3.31
N ASN A 3 7.00 -1.82 2.83
CA ASN A 3 8.08 -2.64 3.34
C ASN A 3 9.27 -2.52 2.38
N ALA A 4 10.21 -1.62 2.71
CA ALA A 4 11.31 -1.22 1.82
C ALA A 4 12.10 -2.42 1.27
N GLY A 5 12.29 -2.45 -0.06
CA GLY A 5 13.04 -3.50 -0.76
C GLY A 5 12.33 -4.85 -0.87
N SER A 6 11.09 -4.96 -0.38
CA SER A 6 10.24 -6.16 -0.53
C SER A 6 9.30 -6.04 -1.73
N GLY A 7 8.25 -6.87 -1.82
CA GLY A 7 7.13 -6.71 -2.76
C GLY A 7 5.79 -6.61 -2.04
N THR A 8 5.74 -5.93 -0.89
CA THR A 8 4.54 -5.89 -0.04
C THR A 8 4.31 -4.56 0.69
N LEU A 9 3.03 -4.32 0.99
CA LEU A 9 2.54 -3.35 1.97
C LEU A 9 1.96 -4.06 3.19
N SER A 10 2.05 -3.43 4.36
CA SER A 10 1.26 -3.80 5.55
C SER A 10 0.11 -2.80 5.78
N GLY A 11 -1.09 -3.33 6.05
CA GLY A 11 -2.31 -2.57 6.31
C GLY A 11 -2.67 -2.54 7.80
N TYR A 12 -3.06 -1.38 8.31
CA TYR A 12 -3.46 -1.20 9.72
C TYR A 12 -4.76 -0.39 9.82
N ARG A 13 -5.57 -0.68 10.84
CA ARG A 13 -6.74 0.12 11.22
C ARG A 13 -6.55 0.69 12.62
N GLY A 14 -6.65 2.02 12.75
CA GLY A 14 -6.66 2.66 14.07
C GLY A 14 -7.88 2.27 14.90
N SER A 15 -7.67 1.98 16.18
CA SER A 15 -8.74 1.68 17.16
C SER A 15 -9.06 2.84 18.09
N GLY A 16 -8.59 4.06 17.78
CA GLY A 16 -9.00 5.28 18.47
C GLY A 16 -8.40 5.45 19.87
N HIS A 17 -7.22 4.91 20.17
CA HIS A 17 -6.47 5.16 21.41
C HIS A 17 -4.94 4.99 21.21
N GLY A 18 -4.43 5.37 20.04
CA GLY A 18 -3.04 5.11 19.64
C GLY A 18 -2.73 3.64 19.32
N SER A 19 -3.70 2.74 19.52
CA SER A 19 -3.61 1.34 19.11
C SER A 19 -4.00 1.16 17.64
N VAL A 20 -3.35 0.18 17.00
CA VAL A 20 -3.64 -0.26 15.64
C VAL A 20 -3.95 -1.74 15.62
N LYS A 21 -4.89 -2.13 14.77
CA LYS A 21 -5.19 -3.51 14.43
C LYS A 21 -4.56 -3.82 13.07
N ASP A 22 -3.79 -4.90 13.00
CA ASP A 22 -3.25 -5.43 11.75
C ASP A 22 -4.38 -5.96 10.85
N LEU A 23 -4.29 -5.64 9.56
CA LEU A 23 -5.20 -6.07 8.51
C LEU A 23 -4.53 -7.05 7.52
N GLY A 24 -3.24 -7.31 7.69
CA GLY A 24 -2.43 -8.17 6.83
C GLY A 24 -1.65 -7.41 5.77
N THR A 25 -1.01 -8.19 4.89
CA THR A 25 -0.17 -7.68 3.80
C THR A 25 -0.86 -7.69 2.45
N THR A 26 -0.50 -6.76 1.57
CA THR A 26 -0.91 -6.72 0.17
C THR A 26 0.32 -6.78 -0.72
N ALA A 27 0.31 -7.61 -1.75
CA ALA A 27 1.41 -7.68 -2.71
C ALA A 27 1.48 -6.40 -3.56
N THR A 28 2.70 -6.01 -3.90
CA THR A 28 3.04 -4.97 -4.88
C THR A 28 3.98 -5.59 -5.92
N ASP A 29 4.38 -4.81 -6.92
CA ASP A 29 5.58 -5.16 -7.68
C ASP A 29 6.81 -5.09 -6.77
N ALA A 30 7.90 -5.70 -7.22
CA ALA A 30 9.08 -5.88 -6.40
C ALA A 30 9.86 -4.58 -6.15
N GLY A 31 10.55 -4.53 -5.01
CA GLY A 31 11.29 -3.37 -4.55
C GLY A 31 10.42 -2.24 -4.00
N THR A 32 9.29 -2.50 -3.35
CA THR A 32 8.45 -1.46 -2.70
C THR A 32 9.31 -0.43 -1.96
N VAL A 33 9.12 0.87 -2.21
CA VAL A 33 9.92 1.95 -1.59
C VAL A 33 9.04 2.85 -0.73
N ASP A 34 8.08 3.54 -1.35
CA ASP A 34 7.26 4.56 -0.70
C ASP A 34 5.79 4.48 -1.14
N ALA A 35 4.88 5.08 -0.37
CA ALA A 35 3.46 5.11 -0.70
C ALA A 35 2.77 6.41 -0.29
N ALA A 36 1.89 6.90 -1.17
CA ALA A 36 1.11 8.13 -0.97
C ALA A 36 -0.38 7.88 -1.19
N ALA A 37 -1.22 8.39 -0.29
CA ALA A 37 -2.67 8.36 -0.45
C ALA A 37 -3.15 9.54 -1.30
N SER A 38 -4.18 9.33 -2.12
CA SER A 38 -4.88 10.42 -2.79
C SER A 38 -5.54 11.34 -1.77
N ALA A 39 -5.71 12.62 -2.11
CA ALA A 39 -6.27 13.62 -1.20
C ALA A 39 -7.70 13.27 -0.73
N ASP A 40 -8.47 12.56 -1.56
CA ASP A 40 -9.81 12.07 -1.21
C ASP A 40 -9.82 10.72 -0.48
N GLY A 41 -8.63 10.16 -0.20
CA GLY A 41 -8.43 8.89 0.50
C GLY A 41 -8.92 7.66 -0.27
N ARG A 42 -9.25 7.79 -1.56
CA ARG A 42 -9.81 6.67 -2.36
C ARG A 42 -8.75 5.78 -2.97
N TYR A 43 -7.53 6.27 -3.13
CA TYR A 43 -6.43 5.53 -3.74
C TYR A 43 -5.16 5.60 -2.91
N LEU A 44 -4.35 4.55 -3.02
CA LEU A 44 -2.98 4.50 -2.54
C LEU A 44 -2.08 4.21 -3.75
N TYR A 45 -1.08 5.05 -3.95
CA TYR A 45 -0.05 4.90 -4.97
C TYR A 45 1.22 4.44 -4.30
N VAL A 46 1.87 3.41 -4.87
CA VAL A 46 3.06 2.79 -4.29
C VAL A 46 4.16 2.77 -5.32
N GLN A 47 5.29 3.39 -5.01
CA GLN A 47 6.48 3.30 -5.84
C GLN A 47 7.18 1.96 -5.59
N THR A 48 7.55 1.30 -6.67
CA THR A 48 8.33 0.07 -6.66
C THR A 48 9.65 0.33 -7.37
N GLY A 49 10.73 -0.19 -6.79
CA GLY A 49 12.09 0.22 -7.09
C GLY A 49 12.86 -0.75 -8.00
N GLU A 50 12.36 -1.96 -8.22
CA GLU A 50 13.04 -2.91 -9.12
C GLU A 50 12.95 -2.45 -10.58
N ASP A 51 11.72 -2.16 -11.04
CA ASP A 51 11.46 -1.70 -12.42
C ASP A 51 11.04 -0.23 -12.51
N GLY A 52 10.92 0.47 -11.37
CA GLY A 52 10.48 1.87 -11.34
C GLY A 52 8.97 2.06 -11.53
N ASN A 53 8.17 1.01 -11.40
CA ASN A 53 6.72 1.07 -11.61
C ASN A 53 5.98 1.76 -10.43
N VAL A 54 4.76 2.20 -10.70
CA VAL A 54 3.80 2.60 -9.67
C VAL A 54 2.61 1.65 -9.65
N ASN A 55 2.32 1.05 -8.49
CA ASN A 55 1.06 0.33 -8.29
C ASN A 55 -0.02 1.29 -7.78
N ALA A 56 -1.21 1.23 -8.36
CA ALA A 56 -2.39 1.95 -7.88
C ALA A 56 -3.39 0.98 -7.24
N PHE A 57 -3.80 1.29 -6.00
CA PHE A 57 -4.74 0.51 -5.21
C PHE A 57 -5.96 1.34 -4.85
N ARG A 58 -7.15 0.74 -4.90
CA ARG A 58 -8.34 1.34 -4.30
C ARG A 58 -8.32 1.15 -2.79
N ALA A 59 -8.30 2.23 -2.05
CA ALA A 59 -8.36 2.20 -0.59
C ALA A 59 -9.70 1.62 -0.13
N SER A 60 -9.64 0.54 0.64
CA SER A 60 -10.79 -0.11 1.25
C SER A 60 -10.52 -0.31 2.73
N THR A 61 -11.55 -0.27 3.57
CA THR A 61 -11.45 -0.40 5.05
C THR A 61 -11.01 -1.79 5.52
N ARG A 62 -10.75 -2.71 4.58
CA ARG A 62 -10.44 -4.12 4.80
C ARG A 62 -9.49 -4.63 3.72
N THR A 63 -8.25 -4.13 3.75
CA THR A 63 -7.13 -4.56 2.87
C THR A 63 -7.35 -4.22 1.38
N ALA A 64 -6.29 -3.78 0.71
CA ALA A 64 -6.36 -3.35 -0.68
C ALA A 64 -6.54 -4.55 -1.63
N HIS A 65 -7.37 -4.37 -2.65
CA HIS A 65 -7.52 -5.33 -3.75
C HIS A 65 -6.28 -5.35 -4.65
N SER A 66 -6.13 -6.39 -5.48
CA SER A 66 -4.97 -6.56 -6.37
C SER A 66 -4.57 -5.27 -7.10
N PRO A 67 -3.27 -4.96 -7.19
CA PRO A 67 -2.79 -3.75 -7.83
C PRO A 67 -3.03 -3.76 -9.33
N ALA A 68 -3.20 -2.56 -9.90
CA ALA A 68 -2.86 -2.31 -11.29
C ALA A 68 -1.50 -1.59 -11.32
N SER A 69 -0.56 -2.11 -12.09
CA SER A 69 0.73 -1.46 -12.35
C SER A 69 0.57 -0.45 -13.49
N VAL A 70 1.10 0.75 -13.29
CA VAL A 70 1.21 1.77 -14.32
C VAL A 70 2.70 2.11 -14.52
N PRO A 71 3.13 2.32 -15.79
CA PRO A 71 4.50 2.73 -16.10
C PRO A 71 4.79 4.18 -15.66
#